data_AF-A0A9X1X4V5-F1
#
_entry.id   AF-A0A9X1X4V5-F1
#
_cell.length_a   1.000
_cell.length_b   1.000
_cell.length_c   1.000
_cell.angle_alpha   90.00
_cell.angle_beta   90.00
_cell.angle_gamma   90.00
#
_symmetry.space_group_name_H-M   'P 1'
#
loop_
_entity.id
_entity.type
_entity.pdbx_description
1 polymer ?
#
loop_
_entity_poly.entity_id
_entity_poly.type
_entity_poly.pdbx_seq_one_letter_code
_entity_poly.pdbx_strand_id
1 'polypeptide(L)'
;MKRKFLICVFITLIIAPPFSSQAQTGIAVGVLLNQLMDRVENAIQLAENAGKGIIIQGGSTLYLSMENAKIAYAESLDKTFDHVDQSTQGVINQLTALTIQLERQSVDDVSEIVSKAQVITNSLPFSNREPQIAQFSPGYFAPTNQAYQVSVEIKGNFFYAGDNGFTPVLKVNNKVFTPVQNTTQTLKFLIPVTDLAPTLNNTFSYSKAEVIVPYKTGFIFTRRREADYNLLLGVLPGSPGAIKIKHKSIRTVHEEQRRSTQTWSQHSSNDDITQTYCSDGFPGWHIKDPSCVVTWSQGNENDQWSRSLVSYNPQVCYRINTVHHPWGTSGKVNFHFEFTIERDNQVEEWLEDQVVLNWGESKVFNFAPGTWTVSIDSFDGKHNEYSSTVSSNYLDVNGTTTAVQLQVKKPAQVVYP
;
A
#
# COMPACT_ATOMS: atom_id res chain seq x y z
N MET A 1 9.14 23.87 15.32
CA MET A 1 8.06 24.33 14.42
C MET A 1 8.03 23.45 13.18
N LYS A 2 7.15 22.43 13.13
CA LYS A 2 7.01 21.56 11.94
C LYS A 2 5.90 22.12 11.06
N ARG A 3 6.24 22.71 9.91
CA ARG A 3 5.29 23.17 8.89
C ARG A 3 4.65 21.93 8.26
N LYS A 4 3.37 21.67 8.56
CA LYS A 4 2.54 20.71 7.81
C LYS A 4 2.24 21.32 6.45
N PHE A 5 2.86 20.80 5.39
CA PHE A 5 2.48 21.11 4.02
C PHE A 5 1.17 20.37 3.72
N LEU A 6 0.06 21.10 3.78
CA LEU A 6 -1.23 20.63 3.30
C LEU A 6 -1.17 20.71 1.76
N ILE A 7 -0.86 19.60 1.09
CA ILE A 7 -1.00 19.52 -0.37
C ILE A 7 -2.49 19.36 -0.65
N CYS A 8 -3.18 20.48 -0.87
CA CYS A 8 -4.50 20.48 -1.50
C CYS A 8 -4.31 20.06 -2.96
N VAL A 9 -4.53 18.77 -3.25
CA VAL A 9 -4.72 18.31 -4.62
C VAL A 9 -6.04 18.92 -5.12
N PHE A 10 -5.94 20.00 -5.89
CA PHE A 10 -7.06 20.53 -6.65
C PHE A 10 -7.37 19.53 -7.76
N ILE A 11 -8.26 18.57 -7.49
CA ILE A 11 -8.90 17.79 -8.53
C ILE A 11 -9.73 18.79 -9.34
N THR A 12 -9.27 19.11 -10.54
CA THR A 12 -10.00 19.96 -11.48
C THR A 12 -11.25 19.17 -11.85
N LEU A 13 -12.39 19.53 -11.24
CA LEU A 13 -13.67 19.00 -11.65
C LEU A 13 -13.86 19.44 -13.11
N ILE A 14 -13.69 18.53 -14.06
CA ILE A 14 -14.15 18.76 -15.43
C ILE A 14 -15.67 18.79 -15.30
N ILE A 15 -16.23 20.00 -15.22
CA ILE A 15 -17.67 20.22 -15.25
C ILE A 15 -18.09 19.89 -16.69
N ALA A 16 -18.39 18.62 -16.94
CA ALA A 16 -19.17 18.25 -18.11
C ALA A 16 -20.44 19.11 -18.06
N PRO A 17 -20.85 19.77 -19.17
CA PRO A 17 -22.04 20.58 -19.18
C PRO A 17 -23.20 19.75 -18.62
N PRO A 18 -23.95 20.26 -17.63
CA PRO A 18 -25.09 19.53 -17.10
C PRO A 18 -25.99 19.18 -18.29
N PHE A 19 -26.28 17.90 -18.47
CA PHE A 19 -27.33 17.48 -19.39
C PHE A 19 -28.62 18.14 -18.87
N SER A 20 -28.98 19.29 -19.45
CA SER A 20 -30.34 19.76 -19.36
C SER A 20 -31.19 18.68 -20.02
N SER A 21 -32.35 18.39 -19.44
CA SER A 21 -33.36 17.49 -20.02
C SER A 21 -33.93 17.99 -21.35
N GLN A 22 -33.23 18.90 -22.05
CA GLN A 22 -33.53 19.38 -23.38
C GLN A 22 -33.27 18.26 -24.37
N ALA A 23 -34.34 17.48 -24.56
CA ALA A 23 -34.69 16.74 -25.76
C ALA A 23 -33.55 15.93 -26.39
N GLN A 24 -33.39 14.68 -25.93
CA GLN A 24 -32.70 13.60 -26.66
C GLN A 24 -33.41 13.21 -27.99
N THR A 25 -34.30 14.07 -28.49
CA THR A 25 -35.06 13.88 -29.73
C THR A 25 -34.11 13.80 -30.90
N GLY A 26 -34.23 12.72 -31.68
CA GLY A 26 -33.42 12.50 -32.87
C GLY A 26 -32.13 11.68 -32.67
N ILE A 27 -31.73 11.34 -31.43
CA ILE A 27 -30.60 10.43 -31.20
C ILE A 27 -31.10 8.98 -31.25
N ALA A 28 -30.42 8.15 -32.04
CA ALA A 28 -30.70 6.71 -32.10
C ALA A 28 -30.40 6.02 -30.76
N VAL A 29 -31.25 5.09 -30.32
CA VAL A 29 -31.11 4.39 -29.02
C VAL A 29 -29.74 3.72 -28.88
N GLY A 30 -29.23 3.09 -29.95
CA GLY A 30 -27.91 2.46 -29.93
C GLY A 30 -26.77 3.45 -29.70
N VAL A 31 -26.86 4.65 -30.28
CA VAL A 31 -25.88 5.72 -30.08
C VAL A 31 -25.91 6.22 -28.63
N LEU A 32 -27.11 6.41 -28.08
CA LEU A 32 -27.27 6.85 -26.69
C LEU A 32 -26.73 5.81 -25.69
N LEU A 33 -27.01 4.52 -25.90
CA LEU A 33 -26.46 3.45 -25.04
C LEU A 33 -24.93 3.42 -25.09
N ASN A 34 -24.33 3.52 -26.28
CA ASN A 34 -22.87 3.60 -26.41
C ASN A 34 -22.29 4.83 -25.69
N GLN A 35 -22.94 6.00 -25.80
CA GLN A 35 -22.52 7.20 -25.06
C GLN A 35 -22.58 7.01 -23.53
N LEU A 36 -23.60 6.31 -23.01
CA LEU A 36 -23.68 5.99 -21.59
C LEU A 36 -22.58 5.01 -21.18
N MET A 37 -22.27 4.02 -22.02
CA MET A 37 -21.18 3.07 -21.78
C MET A 37 -19.82 3.76 -21.73
N ASP A 38 -19.54 4.67 -22.67
CA ASP A 38 -18.31 5.47 -22.67
C ASP A 38 -18.19 6.32 -21.39
N ARG A 39 -19.31 6.86 -20.90
CA ARG A 39 -19.34 7.62 -19.63
C ARG A 39 -19.07 6.74 -18.42
N VAL A 40 -19.64 5.53 -18.39
CA VAL A 40 -19.34 4.55 -17.34
C VAL A 40 -17.87 4.13 -17.39
N GLU A 41 -17.30 3.86 -18.57
CA GLU A 41 -15.87 3.56 -18.73
C GLU A 41 -14.99 4.72 -18.23
N ASN A 42 -15.33 5.96 -18.57
CA ASN A 42 -14.64 7.15 -18.06
C ASN A 42 -14.74 7.28 -16.53
N ALA A 43 -15.92 7.04 -15.95
CA ALA A 43 -16.11 7.07 -14.50
C ALA A 43 -15.29 5.99 -13.78
N ILE A 44 -15.21 4.79 -14.36
CA ILE A 44 -14.35 3.70 -13.90
C ILE A 44 -12.88 4.13 -13.96
N GLN A 45 -12.42 4.70 -15.08
CA GLN A 45 -11.04 5.16 -15.23
C GLN A 45 -10.67 6.26 -14.23
N LEU A 46 -11.59 7.18 -13.92
CA LEU A 46 -11.38 8.16 -12.86
C LEU A 46 -11.30 7.52 -11.47
N ALA A 47 -12.12 6.51 -11.20
CA ALA A 47 -12.09 5.75 -9.96
C ALA A 47 -10.80 4.93 -9.80
N GLU A 48 -10.24 4.39 -10.87
CA GLU A 48 -8.94 3.70 -10.87
C GLU A 48 -7.83 4.61 -10.35
N ASN A 49 -7.74 5.82 -10.89
CA ASN A 49 -6.76 6.83 -10.48
C ASN A 49 -6.94 7.27 -9.02
N ALA A 50 -8.14 7.13 -8.47
CA ALA A 50 -8.47 7.49 -7.10
C ALA A 50 -8.45 6.31 -6.11
N GLY A 51 -8.19 5.08 -6.57
CA GLY A 51 -8.24 3.88 -5.72
C GLY A 51 -9.64 3.48 -5.26
N LYS A 52 -10.71 3.93 -5.95
CA LYS A 52 -12.10 3.71 -5.54
C LYS A 52 -12.67 2.41 -6.10
N GLY A 53 -12.17 1.28 -5.60
CA GLY A 53 -12.58 -0.07 -6.05
C GLY A 53 -14.10 -0.25 -6.15
N ILE A 54 -14.86 0.17 -5.14
CA ILE A 54 -16.33 0.03 -5.14
C ILE A 54 -16.99 0.63 -6.42
N ILE A 55 -16.53 1.78 -6.90
CA ILE A 55 -17.08 2.42 -8.11
C ILE A 55 -16.85 1.56 -9.35
N ILE A 56 -15.72 0.85 -9.44
CA ILE A 56 -15.41 -0.05 -10.56
C ILE A 56 -16.44 -1.19 -10.63
N GLN A 57 -16.86 -1.74 -9.49
CA GLN A 57 -17.85 -2.82 -9.41
C GLN A 57 -19.24 -2.34 -9.83
N GLY A 58 -19.65 -1.18 -9.30
CA GLY A 58 -20.89 -0.53 -9.68
C GLY A 58 -20.95 -0.20 -11.17
N GLY A 59 -19.88 0.39 -11.68
CA GLY A 59 -19.71 0.71 -13.09
C GLY A 59 -19.76 -0.54 -13.97
N SER A 60 -19.05 -1.60 -13.61
CA SER A 60 -19.07 -2.85 -14.37
C SER A 60 -20.46 -3.49 -14.41
N THR A 61 -21.23 -3.43 -13.32
CA THR A 61 -22.58 -3.99 -13.28
C THR A 61 -23.53 -3.16 -14.14
N LEU A 62 -23.46 -1.84 -14.03
CA LEU A 62 -24.24 -0.91 -14.85
C LEU A 62 -23.91 -1.06 -16.34
N TYR A 63 -22.63 -1.21 -16.68
CA TYR A 63 -22.16 -1.46 -18.04
C TYR A 63 -22.74 -2.77 -18.60
N LEU A 64 -22.73 -3.85 -17.81
CA LEU A 64 -23.34 -5.12 -18.19
C LEU A 64 -24.86 -4.99 -18.43
N SER A 65 -25.57 -4.21 -17.62
CA SER A 65 -26.99 -3.91 -17.86
C SER A 65 -27.21 -3.18 -19.19
N MET A 66 -26.30 -2.30 -19.59
CA MET A 66 -26.34 -1.63 -20.90
C MET A 66 -26.08 -2.60 -22.06
N GLU A 67 -25.12 -3.53 -21.94
CA GLU A 67 -24.91 -4.58 -22.95
C GLU A 67 -26.15 -5.47 -23.11
N ASN A 68 -26.74 -5.91 -22.00
CA ASN A 68 -27.99 -6.66 -22.01
C ASN A 68 -29.12 -5.85 -22.67
N ALA A 69 -29.24 -4.55 -22.39
CA ALA A 69 -30.26 -3.69 -22.99
C ALA A 69 -30.04 -3.55 -24.51
N LYS A 70 -28.79 -3.44 -24.99
CA LYS A 70 -28.50 -3.39 -26.42
C LYS A 70 -28.99 -4.63 -27.15
N ILE A 71 -28.82 -5.81 -26.53
CA ILE A 71 -29.25 -7.08 -27.10
C ILE A 71 -30.77 -7.22 -27.05
N ALA A 72 -31.39 -6.94 -25.91
CA ALA A 72 -32.85 -7.02 -25.74
C ALA A 72 -33.60 -6.05 -26.67
N TYR A 73 -33.01 -4.90 -26.98
CA TYR A 73 -33.59 -3.88 -27.85
C TYR A 73 -32.93 -3.81 -29.24
N ALA A 74 -32.33 -4.90 -29.72
CA ALA A 74 -31.61 -4.93 -31.00
C ALA A 74 -32.43 -4.37 -32.18
N GLU A 75 -33.75 -4.61 -32.23
CA GLU A 75 -34.65 -4.11 -33.28
C GLU A 75 -35.00 -2.61 -33.17
N SER A 76 -34.64 -1.99 -32.05
CA SER A 76 -34.95 -0.59 -31.73
C SER A 76 -33.69 0.29 -31.68
N LEU A 77 -32.49 -0.27 -31.84
CA LEU A 77 -31.23 0.50 -31.75
C LEU A 77 -31.13 1.62 -32.79
N ASP A 78 -31.65 1.39 -33.99
CA ASP A 78 -31.63 2.37 -35.09
C ASP A 78 -32.79 3.39 -35.02
N LYS A 79 -33.74 3.18 -34.10
CA LYS A 79 -34.85 4.12 -33.89
C LYS A 79 -34.39 5.26 -33.00
N THR A 80 -34.93 6.45 -33.26
CA THR A 80 -34.72 7.59 -32.38
C THR A 80 -35.45 7.38 -31.06
N PHE A 81 -34.96 8.00 -29.99
CA PHE A 81 -35.51 7.85 -28.64
C PHE A 81 -37.02 8.17 -28.53
N ASP A 82 -37.52 9.10 -29.33
CA ASP A 82 -38.94 9.48 -29.41
C ASP A 82 -39.81 8.51 -30.23
N HIS A 83 -39.19 7.55 -30.92
CA HIS A 83 -39.86 6.53 -31.73
C HIS A 83 -39.79 5.13 -31.15
N VAL A 84 -39.21 4.96 -29.95
CA VAL A 84 -39.31 3.71 -29.18
C VAL A 84 -40.49 3.76 -28.20
N ASP A 85 -40.93 2.60 -27.73
CA ASP A 85 -42.05 2.49 -26.79
C ASP A 85 -41.68 3.03 -25.39
N GLN A 86 -42.71 3.32 -24.58
CA GLN A 86 -42.55 3.91 -23.25
C GLN A 86 -41.73 3.03 -22.30
N SER A 87 -41.76 1.70 -22.44
CA SER A 87 -40.95 0.80 -21.61
C SER A 87 -39.47 0.96 -21.92
N THR A 88 -39.12 0.94 -23.22
CA THR A 88 -37.75 1.19 -23.70
C THR A 88 -37.23 2.55 -23.25
N GLN A 89 -38.04 3.61 -23.37
CA GLN A 89 -37.68 4.94 -22.86
C GLN A 89 -37.44 4.93 -21.34
N GLY A 90 -38.30 4.23 -20.59
CA GLY A 90 -38.18 4.08 -19.14
C GLY A 90 -36.85 3.45 -18.73
N VAL A 91 -36.43 2.37 -19.39
CA VAL A 91 -35.16 1.69 -19.12
C VAL A 91 -33.97 2.60 -19.41
N ILE A 92 -33.95 3.26 -20.57
CA ILE A 92 -32.86 4.18 -20.96
C ILE A 92 -32.76 5.36 -19.99
N ASN A 93 -33.89 5.91 -19.55
CA ASN A 93 -33.93 6.98 -18.55
C ASN A 93 -33.35 6.51 -17.21
N GLN A 94 -33.67 5.28 -16.78
CA GLN A 94 -33.10 4.70 -15.56
C GLN A 94 -31.59 4.48 -15.67
N LEU A 95 -31.11 3.91 -16.79
CA LEU A 95 -29.67 3.73 -17.05
C LEU A 95 -28.93 5.08 -17.07
N THR A 96 -29.55 6.11 -17.68
CA THR A 96 -29.01 7.47 -17.68
C THR A 96 -28.90 8.03 -16.26
N ALA A 97 -29.94 7.88 -15.44
CA ALA A 97 -29.94 8.32 -14.05
C ALA A 97 -28.86 7.63 -13.21
N LEU A 98 -28.71 6.30 -13.36
CA LEU A 98 -27.67 5.53 -12.68
C LEU A 98 -26.26 5.93 -13.13
N THR A 99 -26.08 6.25 -14.42
CA THR A 99 -24.80 6.74 -14.95
C THR A 99 -24.43 8.09 -14.31
N ILE A 100 -25.38 9.02 -14.24
CA ILE A 100 -25.19 10.31 -13.58
C ILE A 100 -24.90 10.13 -12.09
N GLN A 101 -25.56 9.18 -11.42
CA GLN A 101 -25.31 8.87 -10.01
C GLN A 101 -23.89 8.32 -9.81
N LEU A 102 -23.44 7.41 -10.69
CA LEU A 102 -22.08 6.86 -10.67
C LEU A 102 -21.01 7.95 -10.86
N GLU A 103 -21.21 8.86 -11.81
CA GLU A 103 -20.29 9.96 -12.10
C GLU A 103 -20.15 10.97 -10.95
N ARG A 104 -21.16 11.09 -10.08
CA ARG A 104 -21.07 11.91 -8.87
C ARG A 104 -20.18 11.29 -7.79
N GLN A 105 -19.74 10.03 -7.98
CA GLN A 105 -18.74 9.32 -7.17
C GLN A 105 -19.03 9.24 -5.67
N SER A 106 -20.30 9.23 -5.27
CA SER A 106 -20.69 8.96 -3.88
C SER A 106 -20.59 7.45 -3.62
N VAL A 107 -19.80 7.04 -2.62
CA VAL A 107 -19.55 5.61 -2.32
C VAL A 107 -20.82 4.94 -1.80
N ASP A 108 -21.63 5.67 -1.02
CA ASP A 108 -22.88 5.18 -0.43
C ASP A 108 -23.91 4.81 -1.51
N ASP A 109 -23.85 5.45 -2.68
CA ASP A 109 -24.77 5.21 -3.80
C ASP A 109 -24.44 3.93 -4.59
N VAL A 110 -23.23 3.38 -4.48
CA VAL A 110 -22.79 2.34 -5.41
C VAL A 110 -23.53 1.02 -5.21
N SER A 111 -23.78 0.63 -3.96
CA SER A 111 -24.60 -0.57 -3.68
C SER A 111 -26.02 -0.42 -4.23
N GLU A 112 -26.57 0.78 -4.21
CA GLU A 112 -27.88 1.08 -4.79
C GLU A 112 -27.84 0.99 -6.31
N ILE A 113 -26.77 1.51 -6.95
CA ILE A 113 -26.55 1.40 -8.39
C ILE A 113 -26.50 -0.07 -8.83
N VAL A 114 -25.72 -0.91 -8.14
CA VAL A 114 -25.61 -2.36 -8.42
C VAL A 114 -27.00 -3.02 -8.35
N SER A 115 -27.74 -2.74 -7.28
CA SER A 115 -29.08 -3.31 -7.08
C SER A 115 -30.06 -2.86 -8.18
N LYS A 116 -30.13 -1.57 -8.48
CA LYS A 116 -31.00 -1.02 -9.51
C LYS A 116 -30.63 -1.50 -10.91
N ALA A 117 -29.34 -1.58 -11.24
CA ALA A 117 -28.85 -2.13 -12.49
C ALA A 117 -29.27 -3.60 -12.66
N GLN A 118 -29.20 -4.40 -11.60
CA GLN A 118 -29.68 -5.78 -11.63
C GLN A 118 -31.20 -5.88 -11.87
N VAL A 119 -31.99 -4.98 -11.25
CA VAL A 119 -33.45 -4.91 -11.49
C VAL A 119 -33.73 -4.58 -12.95
N ILE A 120 -33.01 -3.62 -13.54
CA ILE A 120 -33.12 -3.28 -14.95
C ILE A 120 -32.85 -4.52 -15.80
N THR A 121 -31.70 -5.20 -15.60
CA THR A 121 -31.33 -6.41 -16.34
C THR A 121 -32.42 -7.49 -16.30
N ASN A 122 -33.03 -7.70 -15.12
CA ASN A 122 -34.08 -8.71 -14.94
C ASN A 122 -35.43 -8.31 -15.57
N SER A 123 -35.63 -7.02 -15.85
CA SER A 123 -36.86 -6.47 -16.44
C SER A 123 -36.82 -6.35 -17.97
N LEU A 124 -35.63 -6.56 -18.58
CA LEU A 124 -35.45 -6.47 -20.01
C LEU A 124 -36.27 -7.54 -20.75
N PRO A 125 -36.91 -7.20 -21.88
CA PRO A 125 -37.83 -8.09 -22.59
C PRO A 125 -37.09 -9.07 -23.50
N PHE A 126 -36.21 -9.89 -22.95
CA PHE A 126 -35.56 -10.97 -23.70
C PHE A 126 -36.59 -11.98 -24.19
N SER A 127 -36.46 -12.42 -25.45
CA SER A 127 -37.13 -13.65 -25.85
C SER A 127 -36.55 -14.84 -25.08
N ASN A 128 -37.35 -15.89 -24.82
CA ASN A 128 -36.95 -17.04 -24.00
C ASN A 128 -35.63 -17.75 -24.42
N ARG A 129 -35.11 -17.44 -25.60
CA ARG A 129 -33.96 -18.11 -26.22
C ARG A 129 -32.82 -17.16 -26.60
N GLU A 130 -32.96 -15.87 -26.33
CA GLU A 130 -31.86 -14.93 -26.47
C GLU A 130 -30.86 -15.09 -25.32
N PRO A 131 -29.56 -14.97 -25.62
CA PRO A 131 -28.56 -14.89 -24.58
C PRO A 131 -28.82 -13.74 -23.61
N GLN A 132 -28.51 -13.97 -22.35
CA GLN A 132 -28.56 -12.98 -21.28
C GLN A 132 -27.42 -13.27 -20.31
N ILE A 133 -26.66 -12.25 -19.91
CA ILE A 133 -25.71 -12.38 -18.80
C ILE A 133 -26.30 -11.71 -17.57
N ALA A 134 -26.61 -12.50 -16.54
CA ALA A 134 -27.13 -11.99 -15.28
C ALA A 134 -26.02 -11.48 -14.37
N GLN A 135 -24.91 -12.21 -14.30
CA GLN A 135 -23.77 -11.90 -13.44
C GLN A 135 -22.50 -12.58 -13.99
N PHE A 136 -21.32 -12.04 -13.66
CA PHE A 136 -20.07 -12.76 -13.81
C PHE A 136 -19.19 -12.64 -12.55
N SER A 137 -18.20 -13.53 -12.43
CA SER A 137 -17.26 -13.62 -11.32
C SER A 137 -15.90 -14.13 -11.82
N PRO A 138 -14.77 -13.70 -11.23
CA PRO A 138 -14.70 -12.67 -10.21
C PRO A 138 -14.86 -11.28 -10.82
N GLY A 139 -15.35 -10.32 -10.01
CA GLY A 139 -15.34 -8.91 -10.38
C GLY A 139 -13.93 -8.30 -10.35
N TYR A 140 -13.03 -8.87 -9.54
CA TYR A 140 -11.64 -8.46 -9.41
C TYR A 140 -10.69 -9.65 -9.38
N PHE A 141 -9.46 -9.44 -9.83
CA PHE A 141 -8.37 -10.38 -9.60
C PHE A 141 -7.06 -9.64 -9.29
N ALA A 142 -6.18 -10.31 -8.56
CA ALA A 142 -4.86 -9.81 -8.19
C ALA A 142 -3.83 -10.19 -9.25
N PRO A 143 -3.20 -9.25 -9.96
CA PRO A 143 -2.18 -9.61 -10.95
C PRO A 143 -0.91 -10.11 -10.24
N THR A 144 -0.18 -11.03 -10.88
CA THR A 144 1.12 -11.50 -10.39
C THR A 144 2.01 -11.97 -11.55
N ASN A 145 3.31 -11.99 -11.32
CA ASN A 145 4.28 -12.59 -12.23
C ASN A 145 4.27 -14.13 -12.16
N GLN A 146 3.62 -14.71 -11.16
CA GLN A 146 3.48 -16.16 -11.03
C GLN A 146 2.33 -16.66 -11.91
N ALA A 147 2.57 -17.73 -12.67
CA ALA A 147 1.54 -18.32 -13.52
C ALA A 147 0.39 -18.88 -12.68
N TYR A 148 -0.82 -18.35 -12.88
CA TYR A 148 -2.07 -18.95 -12.41
C TYR A 148 -3.21 -18.63 -13.39
N GLN A 149 -4.31 -19.38 -13.27
CA GLN A 149 -5.50 -19.20 -14.09
C GLN A 149 -6.59 -18.50 -13.28
N VAL A 150 -7.16 -17.44 -13.86
CA VAL A 150 -8.37 -16.79 -13.38
C VAL A 150 -9.57 -17.57 -13.91
N SER A 151 -10.42 -18.02 -12.99
CA SER A 151 -11.65 -18.74 -13.32
C SER A 151 -12.80 -17.74 -13.52
N VAL A 152 -13.04 -17.34 -14.77
CA VAL A 152 -14.15 -16.44 -15.12
C VAL A 152 -15.42 -17.25 -15.30
N GLU A 153 -16.34 -17.13 -14.34
CA GLU A 153 -17.66 -17.76 -14.34
C GLU A 153 -18.72 -16.73 -14.71
N ILE A 154 -19.55 -17.05 -15.70
CA ILE A 154 -20.61 -16.20 -16.22
C ILE A 154 -21.93 -16.95 -16.01
N LYS A 155 -22.86 -16.32 -15.30
CA LYS A 155 -24.21 -16.84 -15.03
C LYS A 155 -25.23 -16.09 -15.87
N GLY A 156 -26.17 -16.82 -16.45
CA GLY A 156 -27.10 -16.22 -17.41
C GLY A 156 -28.09 -17.21 -18.00
N ASN A 157 -28.63 -16.86 -19.16
CA ASN A 157 -29.41 -17.76 -20.01
C ASN A 157 -28.64 -17.94 -21.32
N PHE A 158 -28.24 -19.17 -21.62
CA PHE A 158 -27.47 -19.55 -22.80
C PHE A 158 -28.14 -20.75 -23.48
N PHE A 159 -29.40 -20.60 -23.85
CA PHE A 159 -30.28 -21.68 -24.30
C PHE A 159 -29.65 -22.64 -25.33
N TYR A 160 -28.85 -22.11 -26.26
CA TYR A 160 -28.22 -22.86 -27.35
C TYR A 160 -26.78 -23.31 -27.09
N ALA A 161 -26.21 -23.05 -25.91
CA ALA A 161 -24.78 -23.27 -25.66
C ALA A 161 -24.33 -24.73 -25.84
N GLY A 162 -25.24 -25.69 -25.61
CA GLY A 162 -24.98 -27.13 -25.80
C GLY A 162 -25.16 -27.62 -27.25
N ASP A 163 -25.70 -26.79 -28.16
CA ASP A 163 -25.91 -27.17 -29.55
C ASP A 163 -24.58 -27.14 -30.32
N ASN A 164 -24.40 -28.08 -31.25
CA ASN A 164 -23.22 -28.11 -32.10
C ASN A 164 -23.12 -26.82 -32.95
N GLY A 165 -21.95 -26.18 -32.92
CA GLY A 165 -21.69 -24.90 -33.59
C GLY A 165 -22.20 -23.66 -32.85
N PHE A 166 -22.76 -23.82 -31.65
CA PHE A 166 -23.25 -22.73 -30.79
C PHE A 166 -22.49 -22.63 -29.45
N THR A 167 -21.27 -23.15 -29.40
CA THR A 167 -20.40 -23.01 -28.23
C THR A 167 -19.98 -21.54 -28.06
N PRO A 168 -20.27 -20.90 -26.92
CA PRO A 168 -19.80 -19.56 -26.63
C PRO A 168 -18.28 -19.49 -26.54
N VAL A 169 -17.72 -18.33 -26.84
CA VAL A 169 -16.28 -18.09 -26.70
C VAL A 169 -16.02 -16.81 -25.91
N LEU A 170 -14.86 -16.76 -25.24
CA LEU A 170 -14.39 -15.56 -24.57
C LEU A 170 -13.12 -15.08 -25.28
N LYS A 171 -13.08 -13.81 -25.68
CA LYS A 171 -11.91 -13.16 -26.26
C LYS A 171 -11.26 -12.23 -25.24
N VAL A 172 -9.96 -12.38 -25.07
CA VAL A 172 -9.13 -11.49 -24.26
C VAL A 172 -7.84 -11.23 -25.03
N ASN A 173 -7.49 -9.97 -25.28
CA ASN A 173 -6.25 -9.59 -25.98
C ASN A 173 -6.03 -10.39 -27.29
N ASN A 174 -7.06 -10.50 -28.13
CA ASN A 174 -7.10 -11.26 -29.39
C ASN A 174 -6.94 -12.79 -29.27
N LYS A 175 -6.85 -13.34 -28.06
CA LYS A 175 -6.88 -14.79 -27.82
C LYS A 175 -8.31 -15.25 -27.57
N VAL A 176 -8.66 -16.40 -28.14
CA VAL A 176 -9.98 -17.03 -28.00
C VAL A 176 -9.88 -18.19 -27.02
N PHE A 177 -10.75 -18.17 -26.01
CA PHE A 177 -10.87 -19.22 -24.99
C PHE A 177 -12.21 -19.93 -25.13
N THR A 178 -12.17 -21.26 -25.09
CA THR A 178 -13.36 -22.11 -25.02
C THR A 178 -13.73 -22.38 -23.56
N PRO A 179 -15.03 -22.52 -23.25
CA PRO A 179 -15.46 -22.78 -21.89
C PRO A 179 -15.01 -24.17 -21.40
N VAL A 180 -14.51 -24.25 -20.17
CA VAL A 180 -14.30 -25.52 -19.44
C VAL A 180 -15.60 -26.06 -18.84
N GLN A 181 -16.62 -25.19 -18.70
CA GLN A 181 -17.98 -25.57 -18.35
C GLN A 181 -18.94 -24.80 -19.26
N ASN A 182 -19.79 -25.52 -19.99
CA ASN A 182 -20.66 -24.96 -21.02
C ASN A 182 -22.09 -25.49 -20.83
N THR A 183 -22.89 -24.81 -20.02
CA THR A 183 -24.29 -25.18 -19.76
C THR A 183 -25.23 -24.06 -20.21
N THR A 184 -26.53 -24.32 -20.17
CA THR A 184 -27.55 -23.32 -20.50
C THR A 184 -27.66 -22.18 -19.48
N GLN A 185 -26.97 -22.28 -18.33
CA GLN A 185 -27.03 -21.29 -17.26
C GLN A 185 -25.67 -20.75 -16.82
N THR A 186 -24.59 -21.47 -17.15
CA THR A 186 -23.27 -21.17 -16.66
C THR A 186 -22.22 -21.44 -17.73
N LEU A 187 -21.40 -20.45 -17.98
CA LEU A 187 -20.16 -20.55 -18.74
C LEU A 187 -18.99 -20.37 -17.78
N LYS A 188 -17.95 -21.20 -17.90
CA LYS A 188 -16.72 -21.05 -17.11
C LYS A 188 -15.51 -21.09 -18.03
N PHE A 189 -14.63 -20.12 -17.89
CA PHE A 189 -13.37 -20.02 -18.63
C PHE A 189 -12.20 -20.02 -17.66
N LEU A 190 -11.09 -20.64 -18.07
CA LEU A 190 -9.82 -20.56 -17.35
C LEU A 190 -8.84 -19.76 -18.18
N ILE A 191 -8.50 -18.56 -17.70
CA ILE A 191 -7.71 -17.58 -18.45
C ILE A 191 -6.39 -17.38 -17.71
N PRO A 192 -5.23 -17.55 -18.37
CA PRO A 192 -3.95 -17.19 -17.76
C PRO A 192 -3.95 -15.73 -17.30
N VAL A 193 -3.48 -15.43 -16.08
CA VAL A 193 -3.47 -14.05 -15.57
C VAL A 193 -2.71 -13.09 -16.49
N THR A 194 -1.64 -13.56 -17.13
CA THR A 194 -0.83 -12.79 -18.08
C THR A 194 -1.61 -12.37 -19.33
N ASP A 195 -2.69 -13.08 -19.65
CA ASP A 195 -3.57 -12.73 -20.77
C ASP A 195 -4.61 -11.69 -20.37
N LEU A 196 -4.97 -11.57 -19.09
CA LEU A 196 -5.86 -10.53 -18.57
C LEU A 196 -5.09 -9.26 -18.15
N ALA A 197 -3.93 -9.43 -17.52
CA ALA A 197 -3.09 -8.34 -17.01
C ALA A 197 -1.63 -8.61 -17.42
N PRO A 198 -1.24 -8.21 -18.65
CA PRO A 198 0.11 -8.46 -19.16
C PRO A 198 1.19 -7.66 -18.42
N THR A 199 0.81 -6.58 -17.73
CA THR A 199 1.72 -5.73 -16.95
C THR A 199 1.23 -5.58 -15.52
N LEU A 200 2.17 -5.61 -14.56
CA LEU A 200 1.87 -5.24 -13.18
C LEU A 200 1.77 -3.72 -13.08
N ASN A 201 0.58 -3.23 -12.74
CA ASN A 201 0.34 -1.82 -12.46
C ASN A 201 0.32 -1.59 -10.95
N ASN A 202 0.83 -0.44 -10.51
CA ASN A 202 0.76 -0.04 -9.09
C ASN A 202 -0.58 0.62 -8.73
N THR A 203 -1.47 0.76 -9.68
CA THR A 203 -2.82 1.31 -9.54
C THR A 203 -3.85 0.27 -9.94
N PHE A 204 -5.10 0.52 -9.59
CA PHE A 204 -6.19 -0.23 -10.18
C PHE A 204 -6.19 -0.04 -11.70
N SER A 205 -6.63 -1.09 -12.39
CA SER A 205 -6.95 -1.05 -13.82
C SER A 205 -8.13 -1.99 -14.08
N TYR A 206 -8.62 -2.11 -15.31
CA TYR A 206 -9.53 -3.17 -15.72
C TYR A 206 -9.00 -3.90 -16.96
N SER A 207 -9.41 -5.16 -17.11
CA SER A 207 -9.25 -5.96 -18.31
C SER A 207 -10.60 -6.10 -19.00
N LYS A 208 -10.66 -5.81 -20.30
CA LYS A 208 -11.85 -6.03 -21.12
C LYS A 208 -11.83 -7.46 -21.66
N ALA A 209 -12.92 -8.18 -21.48
CA ALA A 209 -13.11 -9.51 -22.08
C ALA A 209 -14.42 -9.53 -22.86
N GLU A 210 -14.37 -9.98 -24.12
CA GLU A 210 -15.53 -10.03 -25.00
C GLU A 210 -16.10 -11.46 -25.02
N VAL A 211 -17.34 -11.62 -24.54
CA VAL A 211 -18.06 -12.90 -24.58
C VAL A 211 -18.93 -12.89 -25.83
N ILE A 212 -18.76 -13.88 -26.68
CA ILE A 212 -19.55 -14.04 -27.90
C ILE A 212 -20.42 -15.27 -27.72
N VAL A 213 -21.73 -15.05 -27.66
CA VAL A 213 -22.72 -16.10 -27.48
C VAL A 213 -23.52 -16.29 -28.78
N PRO A 214 -23.23 -17.32 -29.58
CA PRO A 214 -24.03 -17.62 -30.76
C PRO A 214 -25.42 -18.14 -30.33
N TYR A 215 -26.47 -17.75 -31.06
CA TYR A 215 -27.85 -18.16 -30.83
C TYR A 215 -28.66 -18.23 -32.12
N LYS A 216 -29.84 -18.86 -32.07
CA LYS A 216 -30.74 -19.00 -33.23
C LYS A 216 -31.89 -17.99 -33.14
N THR A 217 -32.24 -17.40 -34.28
CA THR A 217 -33.42 -16.52 -34.45
C THR A 217 -34.32 -17.01 -35.59
N GLY A 218 -35.62 -16.69 -35.53
CA GLY A 218 -36.61 -17.06 -36.54
C GLY A 218 -37.36 -18.38 -36.24
N PHE A 219 -38.64 -18.42 -36.60
CA PHE A 219 -39.52 -19.59 -36.36
C PHE A 219 -39.47 -20.62 -37.49
N ILE A 220 -39.45 -20.18 -38.75
CA ILE A 220 -39.48 -21.06 -39.94
C ILE A 220 -38.06 -21.26 -40.52
N PHE A 221 -37.28 -20.19 -40.59
CA PHE A 221 -35.90 -20.23 -41.08
C PHE A 221 -34.98 -19.77 -39.95
N THR A 222 -34.28 -20.72 -39.33
CA THR A 222 -33.35 -20.42 -38.26
C THR A 222 -32.12 -19.73 -38.84
N ARG A 223 -31.83 -18.53 -38.34
CA ARG A 223 -30.61 -17.79 -38.64
C ARG A 223 -29.73 -17.78 -37.40
N ARG A 224 -28.45 -18.08 -37.59
CA ARG A 224 -27.43 -17.88 -36.56
C ARG A 224 -27.23 -16.38 -36.36
N ARG A 225 -27.24 -15.94 -35.12
CA ARG A 225 -26.83 -14.62 -34.66
C ARG A 225 -25.81 -14.77 -33.55
N GLU A 226 -25.12 -13.69 -33.23
CA GLU A 226 -24.15 -13.62 -32.15
C GLU A 226 -24.53 -12.45 -31.24
N ALA A 227 -24.45 -12.68 -29.93
CA ALA A 227 -24.61 -11.67 -28.91
C ALA A 227 -23.25 -11.41 -28.29
N ASP A 228 -22.76 -10.19 -28.43
CA ASP A 228 -21.44 -9.77 -27.96
C ASP A 228 -21.59 -8.98 -26.67
N TYR A 229 -20.91 -9.41 -25.61
CA TYR A 229 -20.89 -8.74 -24.32
C TYR A 229 -19.47 -8.37 -23.95
N ASN A 230 -19.23 -7.10 -23.63
CA ASN A 230 -17.97 -6.72 -23.01
C ASN A 230 -18.09 -6.79 -21.49
N LEU A 231 -17.24 -7.62 -20.88
CA LEU A 231 -17.05 -7.73 -19.45
C LEU A 231 -15.87 -6.87 -19.03
N LEU A 232 -16.04 -6.10 -17.97
CA LEU A 232 -14.98 -5.31 -17.35
C LEU A 232 -14.53 -6.02 -16.07
N LEU A 233 -13.38 -6.69 -16.11
CA LEU A 233 -12.80 -7.35 -14.94
C LEU A 233 -11.82 -6.40 -14.27
N GLY A 234 -12.05 -6.05 -13.00
CA GLY A 234 -11.12 -5.24 -12.23
C GLY A 234 -9.80 -5.95 -12.00
N VAL A 235 -8.71 -5.22 -12.19
CA VAL A 235 -7.34 -5.64 -11.90
C VAL A 235 -6.85 -4.86 -10.70
N LEU A 236 -6.56 -5.55 -9.61
CA LEU A 236 -5.99 -4.92 -8.41
C LEU A 236 -4.57 -4.41 -8.69
N PRO A 237 -4.02 -3.48 -7.89
CA PRO A 237 -2.59 -3.15 -7.97
C PRO A 237 -1.71 -4.39 -7.77
N GLY A 238 -0.45 -4.38 -8.22
CA GLY A 238 0.48 -5.51 -8.05
C GLY A 238 0.83 -5.85 -6.60
N SER A 239 0.53 -4.94 -5.67
CA SER A 239 0.73 -5.08 -4.22
C SER A 239 -0.58 -4.78 -3.47
N PRO A 240 -0.79 -5.37 -2.28
CA PRO A 240 -1.92 -5.04 -1.41
C PRO A 240 -1.90 -3.60 -0.87
N GLY A 241 -0.79 -2.87 -1.03
CA GLY A 241 -0.65 -1.50 -0.54
C GLY A 241 0.79 -1.14 -0.16
N ALA A 242 0.94 -0.06 0.62
CA ALA A 242 2.23 0.31 1.19
C ALA A 242 2.40 -0.37 2.55
N ILE A 243 3.34 -1.31 2.62
CA ILE A 243 3.68 -2.01 3.86
C ILE A 243 4.91 -1.34 4.46
N LYS A 244 4.86 -1.07 5.77
CA LYS A 244 5.99 -0.55 6.53
C LYS A 244 6.22 -1.41 7.76
N ILE A 245 7.47 -1.55 8.17
CA ILE A 245 7.83 -2.19 9.41
C ILE A 245 8.68 -1.23 10.24
N LYS A 246 8.20 -0.92 11.43
CA LYS A 246 8.95 -0.21 12.46
C LYS A 246 9.63 -1.22 13.35
N HIS A 247 10.88 -1.00 13.71
CA HIS A 247 11.59 -1.88 14.63
C HIS A 247 12.54 -1.11 15.56
N LYS A 248 12.79 -1.66 16.73
CA LYS A 248 13.81 -1.14 17.65
C LYS A 248 15.19 -1.56 17.19
N SER A 249 16.10 -0.60 17.10
CA SER A 249 17.53 -0.80 16.91
C SER A 249 18.28 -0.25 18.13
N ILE A 250 19.30 -0.98 18.58
CA ILE A 250 20.20 -0.52 19.63
C ILE A 250 21.46 0.00 18.94
N ARG A 251 21.76 1.29 19.13
CA ARG A 251 23.04 1.86 18.70
C ARG A 251 23.86 2.31 19.89
N THR A 252 25.18 2.14 19.77
CA THR A 252 26.13 2.66 20.75
C THR A 252 26.39 4.13 20.45
N VAL A 253 26.16 4.99 21.43
CA VAL A 253 26.48 6.43 21.39
C VAL A 253 27.64 6.68 22.32
N HIS A 254 28.72 7.20 21.75
CA HIS A 254 29.90 7.60 22.48
C HIS A 254 29.69 8.99 23.11
N GLU A 255 29.84 9.09 24.43
CA GLU A 255 29.79 10.34 25.17
C GLU A 255 31.18 10.67 25.72
N GLU A 256 31.63 11.90 25.50
CA GLU A 256 32.92 12.40 25.97
C GLU A 256 32.73 13.69 26.78
N GLN A 257 33.44 13.83 27.91
CA GLN A 257 33.41 15.03 28.74
C GLN A 257 34.80 15.38 29.25
N ARG A 258 35.22 16.64 29.09
CA ARG A 258 36.45 17.15 29.70
C ARG A 258 36.20 17.54 31.16
N ARG A 259 37.12 17.13 32.05
CA ARG A 259 37.07 17.37 33.49
C ARG A 259 38.34 18.05 33.96
N SER A 260 38.19 18.85 35.01
CA SER A 260 39.27 19.45 35.76
C SER A 260 38.99 19.27 37.25
N THR A 261 40.01 18.93 38.03
CA THR A 261 39.90 18.92 39.49
C THR A 261 40.03 20.33 40.05
N GLN A 262 39.80 20.46 41.36
CA GLN A 262 40.27 21.63 42.10
C GLN A 262 41.80 21.74 42.06
N THR A 263 42.29 22.95 42.28
CA THR A 263 43.73 23.22 42.43
C THR A 263 44.17 22.87 43.85
N TRP A 264 45.19 22.04 43.97
CA TRP A 264 45.90 21.75 45.22
C TRP A 264 47.17 22.57 45.32
N SER A 265 47.71 22.68 46.54
CA SER A 265 48.97 23.34 46.82
C SER A 265 49.81 22.46 47.74
N GLN A 266 51.06 22.21 47.34
CA GLN A 266 52.03 21.47 48.15
C GLN A 266 53.34 22.26 48.21
N HIS A 267 53.70 22.73 49.40
CA HIS A 267 54.84 23.64 49.60
C HIS A 267 55.78 23.07 50.68
N SER A 268 56.99 22.62 50.31
CA SER A 268 58.00 22.06 51.23
C SER A 268 58.76 23.14 52.01
N SER A 269 58.04 23.98 52.77
CA SER A 269 58.67 25.11 53.48
C SER A 269 59.60 24.68 54.63
N ASN A 270 59.30 23.54 55.28
CA ASN A 270 60.04 23.06 56.45
C ASN A 270 60.40 21.56 56.39
N ASP A 271 59.90 20.81 55.41
CA ASP A 271 60.13 19.37 55.27
C ASP A 271 59.85 18.90 53.84
N ASP A 272 60.43 17.76 53.46
CA ASP A 272 60.12 17.06 52.23
C ASP A 272 58.70 16.50 52.32
N ILE A 273 57.87 16.79 51.31
CA ILE A 273 56.49 16.32 51.27
C ILE A 273 56.34 15.37 50.08
N THR A 274 55.86 14.16 50.36
CA THR A 274 55.42 13.20 49.34
C THR A 274 53.97 12.87 49.60
N GLN A 275 53.08 13.31 48.71
CA GLN A 275 51.64 13.06 48.84
C GLN A 275 51.04 12.62 47.52
N THR A 276 50.07 11.71 47.59
CA THR A 276 49.28 11.32 46.42
C THR A 276 47.94 12.04 46.47
N TYR A 277 47.61 12.71 45.37
CA TYR A 277 46.34 13.41 45.17
C TYR A 277 45.56 12.66 44.10
N CYS A 278 44.25 12.51 44.31
CA CYS A 278 43.36 11.80 43.41
C CYS A 278 42.15 12.67 43.06
N SER A 279 41.66 12.55 41.82
CA SER A 279 40.33 13.01 41.43
C SER A 279 39.24 12.16 42.10
N ASP A 280 37.98 12.61 42.02
CA ASP A 280 36.85 11.72 42.25
C ASP A 280 36.84 10.58 41.23
N GLY A 281 36.24 9.45 41.59
CA GLY A 281 36.00 8.33 40.66
C GLY A 281 34.77 8.57 39.79
N PHE A 282 34.78 8.05 38.57
CA PHE A 282 33.65 8.17 37.63
C PHE A 282 33.10 6.78 37.27
N PRO A 283 32.21 6.19 38.08
CA PRO A 283 31.65 4.85 37.82
C PRO A 283 30.99 4.78 36.44
N GLY A 284 31.38 3.78 35.65
CA GLY A 284 30.87 3.57 34.29
C GLY A 284 31.49 4.48 33.22
N TRP A 285 32.52 5.27 33.57
CA TRP A 285 33.30 6.05 32.63
C TRP A 285 34.75 5.57 32.59
N HIS A 286 35.37 5.68 31.42
CA HIS A 286 36.79 5.48 31.22
C HIS A 286 37.48 6.84 31.17
N ILE A 287 38.60 6.97 31.86
CA ILE A 287 39.42 8.19 31.81
C ILE A 287 40.44 8.06 30.69
N LYS A 288 40.60 9.14 29.94
CA LYS A 288 41.52 9.30 28.82
C LYS A 288 42.35 10.57 28.99
N ASP A 289 43.57 10.53 28.47
CA ASP A 289 44.49 11.67 28.42
C ASP A 289 44.68 12.40 29.78
N PRO A 290 44.97 11.70 30.88
CA PRO A 290 45.17 12.35 32.17
C PRO A 290 46.43 13.21 32.18
N SER A 291 46.29 14.46 32.56
CA SER A 291 47.38 15.42 32.67
C SER A 291 47.36 16.11 34.02
N CYS A 292 48.54 16.31 34.60
CA CYS A 292 48.73 17.22 35.72
C CYS A 292 49.11 18.59 35.16
N VAL A 293 48.34 19.63 35.49
CA VAL A 293 48.57 21.00 35.03
C VAL A 293 49.08 21.81 36.20
N VAL A 294 50.31 22.32 36.07
CA VAL A 294 50.94 23.17 37.08
C VAL A 294 50.61 24.62 36.76
N THR A 295 49.86 25.27 37.64
CA THR A 295 49.43 26.67 37.47
C THR A 295 50.43 27.65 38.07
N TRP A 296 51.21 27.20 39.04
CA TRP A 296 52.32 27.96 39.62
C TRP A 296 53.34 27.00 40.22
N SER A 297 54.62 27.33 40.12
CA SER A 297 55.68 26.62 40.84
C SER A 297 56.80 27.54 41.28
N GLN A 298 57.47 27.14 42.35
CA GLN A 298 58.75 27.66 42.80
C GLN A 298 59.73 26.49 42.87
N GLY A 299 60.87 26.65 42.19
CA GLY A 299 61.90 25.62 42.04
C GLY A 299 61.77 24.78 40.76
N ASN A 300 62.80 23.99 40.47
CA ASN A 300 62.94 23.22 39.23
C ASN A 300 62.22 21.86 39.32
N GLU A 301 61.41 21.51 38.31
CA GLU A 301 60.82 20.17 38.17
C GLU A 301 61.93 19.12 37.97
N ASN A 302 61.80 17.98 38.66
CA ASN A 302 62.76 16.87 38.78
C ASN A 302 64.00 17.12 39.65
N ASP A 303 64.09 18.28 40.29
CA ASP A 303 65.11 18.58 41.32
C ASP A 303 64.43 18.91 42.65
N GLN A 304 63.72 20.04 42.68
CA GLN A 304 63.09 20.56 43.88
C GLN A 304 61.63 20.11 44.04
N TRP A 305 60.99 19.70 42.95
CA TRP A 305 59.69 19.03 42.99
C TRP A 305 59.53 18.08 41.81
N SER A 306 58.70 17.06 41.92
CA SER A 306 58.40 16.13 40.82
C SER A 306 56.97 15.61 40.91
N ARG A 307 56.48 15.06 39.81
CA ARG A 307 55.17 14.42 39.72
C ARG A 307 55.24 13.12 38.96
N SER A 308 54.43 12.15 39.35
CA SER A 308 54.27 10.90 38.59
C SER A 308 52.82 10.43 38.63
N LEU A 309 52.32 9.96 37.50
CA LEU A 309 51.00 9.36 37.40
C LEU A 309 51.02 8.02 38.14
N VAL A 310 50.15 7.86 39.14
CA VAL A 310 50.03 6.64 39.95
C VAL A 310 48.95 5.72 39.39
N SER A 311 47.79 6.28 39.08
CA SER A 311 46.66 5.56 38.48
C SER A 311 45.82 6.53 37.67
N TYR A 312 45.07 6.02 36.70
CA TYR A 312 44.12 6.83 35.93
C TYR A 312 42.76 6.16 35.72
N ASN A 313 42.47 5.00 36.30
CA ASN A 313 41.16 4.34 36.19
C ASN A 313 40.84 3.59 37.48
N PRO A 314 39.72 3.87 38.19
CA PRO A 314 38.60 4.76 37.85
C PRO A 314 38.79 6.23 38.25
N GLN A 315 39.98 6.62 38.71
CA GLN A 315 40.32 7.98 39.14
C GLN A 315 41.75 8.34 38.71
N VAL A 316 42.00 9.63 38.46
CA VAL A 316 43.34 10.17 38.16
C VAL A 316 44.05 10.47 39.46
N CYS A 317 45.13 9.76 39.74
CA CYS A 317 45.98 10.00 40.89
C CYS A 317 47.39 10.36 40.44
N TYR A 318 47.91 11.49 40.91
CA TYR A 318 49.33 11.84 40.79
C TYR A 318 49.98 11.87 42.16
N ARG A 319 51.20 11.35 42.23
CA ARG A 319 52.09 11.55 43.37
C ARG A 319 52.92 12.79 43.13
N ILE A 320 52.92 13.70 44.08
CA ILE A 320 53.68 14.94 44.05
C ILE A 320 54.72 14.89 45.16
N ASN A 321 55.98 15.07 44.78
CA ASN A 321 57.09 15.17 45.72
C ASN A 321 57.61 16.61 45.68
N THR A 322 57.84 17.23 46.83
CA THR A 322 58.47 18.55 46.97
C THR A 322 59.59 18.44 48.00
N VAL A 323 60.79 18.90 47.65
CA VAL A 323 62.00 18.81 48.48
C VAL A 323 62.23 20.15 49.18
N HIS A 324 62.52 20.09 50.47
CA HIS A 324 62.93 21.22 51.29
C HIS A 324 64.45 21.38 51.23
N HIS A 325 64.91 22.61 51.00
CA HIS A 325 66.33 22.93 51.05
C HIS A 325 66.61 23.93 52.18
N PRO A 326 67.56 23.63 53.09
CA PRO A 326 67.95 24.57 54.15
C PRO A 326 68.54 25.88 53.60
N TRP A 327 69.12 25.82 52.41
CA TRP A 327 69.68 26.96 51.69
C TRP A 327 69.24 26.89 50.22
N GLY A 328 68.65 27.97 49.72
CA GLY A 328 68.17 28.06 48.33
C GLY A 328 66.65 27.99 48.20
N THR A 329 66.18 27.51 47.04
CA THR A 329 64.75 27.43 46.72
C THR A 329 64.21 26.04 47.06
N SER A 330 63.18 25.98 47.89
CA SER A 330 62.41 24.75 48.14
C SER A 330 61.31 24.57 47.11
N GLY A 331 60.90 23.33 46.86
CA GLY A 331 59.82 22.99 45.94
C GLY A 331 58.45 23.47 46.42
N LYS A 332 57.79 24.31 45.63
CA LYS A 332 56.39 24.66 45.87
C LYS A 332 55.63 24.56 44.57
N VAL A 333 54.48 23.92 44.59
CA VAL A 333 53.69 23.71 43.38
C VAL A 333 52.20 23.86 43.67
N ASN A 334 51.51 24.58 42.79
CA ASN A 334 50.06 24.61 42.70
C ASN A 334 49.65 23.92 41.41
N PHE A 335 48.77 22.93 41.49
CA PHE A 335 48.44 22.08 40.37
C PHE A 335 47.00 21.58 40.45
N HIS A 336 46.42 21.24 39.31
CA HIS A 336 45.17 20.52 39.18
C HIS A 336 45.34 19.42 38.13
N PHE A 337 44.39 18.50 38.02
CA PHE A 337 44.39 17.50 36.95
C PHE A 337 43.37 17.89 35.89
N GLU A 338 43.75 17.74 34.63
CA GLU A 338 42.85 17.80 33.48
C GLU A 338 42.80 16.43 32.82
N PHE A 339 41.62 15.97 32.47
CA PHE A 339 41.44 14.68 31.81
C PHE A 339 40.12 14.66 31.05
N THR A 340 39.99 13.72 30.13
CA THR A 340 38.74 13.40 29.47
C THR A 340 38.13 12.16 30.13
N ILE A 341 36.82 12.14 30.31
CA ILE A 341 36.08 10.91 30.61
C ILE A 341 35.21 10.55 29.41
N GLU A 342 35.17 9.27 29.05
CA GLU A 342 34.37 8.74 27.95
C GLU A 342 33.55 7.53 28.39
N ARG A 343 32.36 7.34 27.81
CA ARG A 343 31.56 6.12 27.98
C ARG A 343 30.74 5.83 26.74
N ASP A 344 30.45 4.55 26.55
CA ASP A 344 29.55 4.07 25.52
C ASP A 344 28.17 3.82 26.14
N ASN A 345 27.15 4.51 25.64
CA ASN A 345 25.76 4.29 26.04
C ASN A 345 25.01 3.56 24.93
N GLN A 346 24.22 2.56 25.31
CA GLN A 346 23.27 1.95 24.38
C GLN A 346 21.99 2.79 24.34
N VAL A 347 21.64 3.28 23.15
CA VAL A 347 20.42 4.04 22.91
C VAL A 347 19.51 3.22 22.01
N GLU A 348 18.29 2.98 22.49
CA GLU A 348 17.22 2.41 21.66
C GLU A 348 16.64 3.50 20.76
N GLU A 349 16.53 3.20 19.47
CA GLU A 349 15.81 4.04 18.51
C GLU A 349 14.85 3.20 17.66
N TRP A 350 13.76 3.83 17.22
CA TRP A 350 12.83 3.20 16.28
C TRP A 350 13.22 3.57 14.86
N LEU A 351 13.52 2.56 14.05
CA LEU A 351 13.72 2.66 12.61
C LEU A 351 12.43 2.26 11.88
N GLU A 352 12.20 2.80 10.69
CA GLU A 352 11.05 2.47 9.83
C GLU A 352 11.56 2.08 8.43
N ASP A 353 11.23 0.87 8.00
CA ASP A 353 11.55 0.37 6.67
C ASP A 353 10.28 0.22 5.83
N GLN A 354 10.36 0.61 4.55
CA GLN A 354 9.32 0.29 3.57
C GLN A 354 9.54 -1.12 3.02
N VAL A 355 8.48 -1.91 2.99
CA VAL A 355 8.49 -3.30 2.53
C VAL A 355 7.69 -3.41 1.24
N VAL A 356 8.35 -3.83 0.16
CA VAL A 356 7.70 -4.11 -1.13
C VAL A 356 7.43 -5.61 -1.20
N LEU A 357 6.14 -5.98 -1.25
CA LEU A 357 5.69 -7.36 -1.44
C LEU A 357 4.54 -7.36 -2.45
N ASN A 358 4.68 -8.18 -3.49
CA ASN A 358 3.59 -8.45 -4.43
C ASN A 358 2.64 -9.52 -3.89
N TRP A 359 1.51 -9.71 -4.56
CA TRP A 359 0.57 -10.78 -4.23
C TRP A 359 1.21 -12.17 -4.17
N GLY A 360 1.02 -12.86 -3.05
CA GLY A 360 1.58 -14.19 -2.78
C GLY A 360 3.04 -14.21 -2.29
N GLU A 361 3.73 -13.07 -2.24
CA GLU A 361 5.10 -12.99 -1.74
C GLU A 361 5.16 -13.00 -0.20
N SER A 362 6.34 -13.33 0.34
CA SER A 362 6.60 -13.25 1.77
C SER A 362 8.03 -12.79 2.06
N LYS A 363 8.24 -12.18 3.22
CA LYS A 363 9.55 -11.74 3.71
C LYS A 363 9.65 -11.93 5.22
N VAL A 364 10.82 -12.36 5.68
CA VAL A 364 11.12 -12.59 7.10
C VAL A 364 12.10 -11.53 7.59
N PHE A 365 11.83 -10.99 8.77
CA PHE A 365 12.70 -10.05 9.48
C PHE A 365 13.08 -10.63 10.84
N ASN A 366 14.35 -10.53 11.22
CA ASN A 366 14.86 -11.06 12.49
C ASN A 366 14.66 -10.05 13.64
N PHE A 367 13.41 -9.74 13.93
CA PHE A 367 13.02 -8.86 15.04
C PHE A 367 12.28 -9.68 16.10
N ALA A 368 12.72 -9.55 17.36
CA ALA A 368 12.11 -10.24 18.49
C ALA A 368 10.67 -9.73 18.75
N PRO A 369 9.79 -10.54 19.36
CA PRO A 369 8.47 -10.08 19.80
C PRO A 369 8.54 -8.80 20.63
N GLY A 370 7.63 -7.86 20.35
CA GLY A 370 7.58 -6.58 21.05
C GLY A 370 8.63 -5.56 20.63
N THR A 371 9.52 -5.89 19.68
CA THR A 371 10.49 -4.94 19.11
C THR A 371 10.13 -4.47 17.71
N TRP A 372 8.93 -4.79 17.22
CA TRP A 372 8.46 -4.40 15.89
C TRP A 372 6.97 -4.06 15.87
N THR A 373 6.60 -3.25 14.90
CA THR A 373 5.22 -2.96 14.51
C THR A 373 5.13 -2.90 12.99
N VAL A 374 4.12 -3.53 12.41
CA VAL A 374 3.87 -3.53 10.96
C VAL A 374 2.65 -2.66 10.69
N SER A 375 2.73 -1.77 9.72
CA SER A 375 1.56 -1.04 9.23
C SER A 375 1.35 -1.28 7.74
N ILE A 376 0.10 -1.37 7.32
CA ILE A 376 -0.30 -1.44 5.91
C ILE A 376 -1.30 -0.34 5.62
N ASP A 377 -0.96 0.49 4.64
CA ASP A 377 -1.91 1.37 3.94
C ASP A 377 -2.39 0.59 2.71
N SER A 378 -3.52 -0.11 2.85
CA SER A 378 -4.02 -0.99 1.79
C SER A 378 -4.57 -0.20 0.61
N PHE A 379 -4.60 -0.84 -0.56
CA PHE A 379 -5.06 -0.23 -1.79
C PHE A 379 -6.53 0.26 -1.74
N ASP A 380 -7.33 -0.28 -0.82
CA ASP A 380 -8.72 0.13 -0.57
C ASP A 380 -8.84 1.33 0.39
N GLY A 381 -7.71 1.96 0.74
CA GLY A 381 -7.64 3.18 1.56
C GLY A 381 -7.67 2.92 3.07
N LYS A 382 -7.66 1.67 3.52
CA LYS A 382 -7.63 1.36 4.96
C LYS A 382 -6.21 1.38 5.51
N HIS A 383 -6.05 1.94 6.71
CA HIS A 383 -4.82 1.84 7.48
C HIS A 383 -4.99 0.80 8.58
N ASN A 384 -4.08 -0.17 8.65
CA ASN A 384 -4.04 -1.14 9.74
C ASN A 384 -2.63 -1.21 10.32
N GLU A 385 -2.53 -1.39 11.64
CA GLU A 385 -1.28 -1.52 12.36
C GLU A 385 -1.32 -2.77 13.24
N TYR A 386 -0.23 -3.54 13.24
CA TYR A 386 -0.12 -4.86 13.85
C TYR A 386 1.18 -4.98 14.63
N SER A 387 1.08 -5.40 15.88
CA SER A 387 2.24 -5.69 16.77
C SER A 387 2.25 -7.14 17.27
N SER A 388 1.41 -7.99 16.68
CA SER A 388 1.23 -9.40 17.01
C SER A 388 0.87 -10.21 15.77
N THR A 389 0.81 -11.54 15.93
CA THR A 389 0.39 -12.43 14.85
C THR A 389 -1.08 -12.17 14.48
N VAL A 390 -1.34 -11.93 13.20
CA VAL A 390 -2.67 -11.66 12.67
C VAL A 390 -2.80 -12.16 11.22
N SER A 391 -3.99 -12.62 10.86
CA SER A 391 -4.36 -12.89 9.47
C SER A 391 -5.43 -11.88 9.05
N SER A 392 -5.11 -11.00 8.11
CA SER A 392 -6.06 -10.04 7.52
C SER A 392 -6.50 -10.48 6.12
N ASN A 393 -7.33 -9.67 5.46
CA ASN A 393 -7.78 -9.93 4.08
C ASN A 393 -6.63 -9.86 3.06
N TYR A 394 -5.54 -9.16 3.36
CA TYR A 394 -4.47 -8.88 2.39
C TYR A 394 -3.08 -9.30 2.87
N LEU A 395 -2.84 -9.28 4.18
CA LEU A 395 -1.55 -9.53 4.81
C LEU A 395 -1.69 -10.46 6.02
N ASP A 396 -0.88 -11.50 6.04
CA ASP A 396 -0.61 -12.33 7.21
C ASP A 396 0.69 -11.85 7.87
N VAL A 397 0.62 -11.55 9.15
CA VAL A 397 1.77 -11.22 9.99
C VAL A 397 1.95 -12.36 10.96
N ASN A 398 3.07 -13.07 10.87
CA ASN A 398 3.38 -14.22 11.71
C ASN A 398 4.61 -13.93 12.56
N GLY A 399 4.40 -13.57 13.82
CA GLY A 399 5.47 -13.40 14.80
C GLY A 399 5.91 -14.73 15.38
N THR A 400 7.22 -14.92 15.48
CA THR A 400 7.90 -16.01 16.18
C THR A 400 8.76 -15.44 17.31
N THR A 401 9.45 -16.27 18.10
CA THR A 401 10.30 -15.81 19.20
C THR A 401 11.50 -14.96 18.76
N THR A 402 11.91 -15.05 17.50
CA THR A 402 13.12 -14.37 16.99
C THR A 402 12.91 -13.59 15.70
N ALA A 403 11.75 -13.73 15.07
CA ALA A 403 11.48 -13.15 13.76
C ALA A 403 10.00 -12.82 13.56
N VAL A 404 9.72 -11.95 12.60
CA VAL A 404 8.38 -11.70 12.06
C VAL A 404 8.38 -11.99 10.56
N GLN A 405 7.45 -12.82 10.12
CA GLN A 405 7.20 -13.08 8.70
C GLN A 405 5.99 -12.29 8.25
N LEU A 406 6.15 -11.53 7.17
CA LEU A 406 5.06 -10.88 6.45
C LEU A 406 4.75 -11.72 5.22
N GLN A 407 3.49 -12.10 5.03
CA GLN A 407 3.04 -12.87 3.87
C GLN A 407 1.80 -12.24 3.26
N VAL A 408 1.90 -11.80 2.02
CA VAL A 408 0.75 -11.28 1.28
C VAL A 408 -0.10 -12.44 0.78
N LYS A 409 -1.43 -12.31 0.87
CA LYS A 409 -2.35 -13.36 0.41
C LYS A 409 -2.10 -13.75 -1.04
N LYS A 410 -2.29 -15.04 -1.36
CA LYS A 410 -2.14 -15.51 -2.74
C LYS A 410 -3.23 -14.89 -3.62
N PRO A 411 -2.93 -14.55 -4.88
CA PRO A 411 -3.89 -13.94 -5.80
C PRO A 411 -5.26 -14.62 -5.85
N ALA A 412 -5.28 -15.96 -5.94
CA ALA A 412 -6.50 -16.76 -6.01
C ALA A 412 -7.34 -16.76 -4.72
N GLN A 413 -6.79 -16.28 -3.61
CA GLN A 413 -7.48 -16.18 -2.32
C GLN A 413 -8.00 -14.77 -2.04
N VAL A 414 -7.63 -13.79 -2.86
CA VAL A 414 -8.08 -12.41 -2.68
C VAL A 414 -9.52 -12.32 -3.18
N VAL A 415 -10.46 -12.34 -2.25
CA VAL A 415 -11.87 -12.03 -2.53
C VAL A 415 -12.06 -10.56 -2.23
N TYR A 416 -12.20 -9.75 -3.28
CA TYR A 416 -12.68 -8.38 -3.14
C TYR A 416 -14.21 -8.41 -3.23
N PRO A 417 -14.92 -8.04 -2.15
CA PRO A 417 -16.38 -8.05 -2.13
C PRO A 417 -17.00 -7.07 -3.12
#